data_AF-A0A1M5CGC9-F1
#
_entry.id   AF-A0A1M5CGC9-F1
#
_cell.length_a   1.000
_cell.length_b   1.000
_cell.length_c   1.000
_cell.angle_alpha   90.00
_cell.angle_beta   90.00
_cell.angle_gamma   90.00
#
_symmetry.space_group_name_H-M   'P 1'
#
loop_
_entity.id
_entity.type
_entity.pdbx_description
1 polymer ?
#
loop_
_entity_poly.entity_id
_entity_poly.type
_entity_poly.pdbx_seq_one_letter_code
_entity_poly.pdbx_strand_id
1 'polypeptide(L)'
;MPWNPADLALLVLRVARGLELLAALSLFGTLFFVALIAWPHWHAAPALHSRLKHWLHGALALQLLAVVAWLLAQAQLVHSPQGLWHGLLLVGGQTLFGKALLLRSGLFVLAVGMATAPEKLWRIGLAVGLAACALLLQTRLGHTAAATGWRLPALLAIHVLAAGVWLGGLLPLLGLLGHVQGPAQLAVVRRFSLAGRAAVLALAFTASFMAWHWTGGLGGWFGTPYGLTALGKMLGLVLLLGCAAVNHWVFTPRLTTTPDTATRHLRLSIGLESLLGLLVIALAVLLATLPPGAHIQPEWPFAIQPDARAWALPWVPAEFRKLLVLLLVAVLGVAALGWRSTRVAGPVLALGLLWWLPSPNLHYFVQPAHAASFYRSETRYTASAIARGHDLVRQHCLDTCFATRNDPTNLTPYNIWQRSDGDFFDWLTRVFDRIGHSPLAHGTIAGFTDRERWQLVDYFRARVAGAAVQPSNRWPYAVPAPALSLQCHDPQLRQLGDLRGQLVHVVAVGNQQPAPAAIPALPGVRLTTVLLFNEDTATAPPPHTCHTTQPDAWTAWAIAGGRTPETLAGTAFLMDPQGWLRLRLLPEDGPSRPTSALPLEQAIGFILENPLPASTVGGHSGH
;
A
#
# COMPACT_ATOMS: atom_id res chain seq x y z
N MET A 1 -23.33 24.86 9.27
CA MET A 1 -21.90 25.25 9.15
C MET A 1 -21.73 25.91 7.78
N PRO A 2 -21.35 27.21 7.69
CA PRO A 2 -21.06 27.82 6.41
C PRO A 2 -19.85 27.12 5.78
N TRP A 3 -19.95 26.76 4.50
CA TRP A 3 -18.89 26.07 3.77
C TRP A 3 -17.68 27.00 3.65
N ASN A 4 -16.50 26.55 4.08
CA ASN A 4 -15.26 27.27 3.83
C ASN A 4 -15.03 27.31 2.30
N PRO A 5 -14.66 28.45 1.70
CA PRO A 5 -14.32 28.52 0.27
C PRO A 5 -13.32 27.44 -0.19
N ALA A 6 -12.42 26.98 0.69
CA ALA A 6 -11.52 25.87 0.40
C ALA A 6 -12.25 24.52 0.21
N ASP A 7 -13.27 24.23 1.02
CA ASP A 7 -14.06 23.00 0.92
C ASP A 7 -14.90 22.99 -0.36
N LEU A 8 -15.43 24.15 -0.74
CA LEU A 8 -16.15 24.31 -2.00
C LEU A 8 -15.22 24.11 -3.21
N ALA A 9 -14.02 24.69 -3.19
CA ALA A 9 -13.03 24.50 -4.26
C ALA A 9 -12.62 23.02 -4.40
N LEU A 10 -12.44 22.30 -3.28
CA LEU A 10 -12.16 20.86 -3.27
C LEU A 10 -13.33 20.04 -3.83
N LEU A 11 -14.58 20.40 -3.50
CA LEU A 11 -15.77 19.75 -4.05
C LEU A 11 -15.85 19.96 -5.57
N VAL A 12 -15.71 21.20 -6.04
CA VAL A 12 -15.73 21.55 -7.47
C VAL A 12 -14.63 20.78 -8.21
N LEU A 13 -13.42 20.72 -7.65
CA LEU A 13 -12.32 19.96 -8.22
C LEU A 13 -12.66 18.47 -8.37
N ARG A 14 -13.24 17.84 -7.34
CA ARG A 14 -13.65 16.42 -7.38
C ARG A 14 -14.71 16.18 -8.44
N VAL A 15 -15.74 17.03 -8.50
CA VAL A 15 -16.84 16.92 -9.46
C VAL A 15 -16.32 17.13 -10.89
N ALA A 16 -15.55 18.19 -11.13
CA ALA A 16 -14.98 18.48 -12.45
C ALA A 16 -14.08 17.34 -12.94
N ARG A 17 -13.21 16.82 -12.08
CA ARG A 17 -12.39 15.64 -12.38
C ARG A 17 -13.23 14.42 -12.74
N GLY A 18 -14.33 14.18 -12.02
CA GLY A 18 -15.21 13.05 -12.28
C GLY A 18 -15.97 13.18 -13.60
N LEU A 19 -16.48 14.37 -13.90
CA LEU A 19 -17.15 14.65 -15.17
C LEU A 19 -16.19 14.55 -16.37
N GLU A 20 -14.95 15.03 -16.22
CA GLU A 20 -13.90 14.88 -17.25
C GLU A 20 -13.62 13.41 -17.54
N LEU A 21 -13.38 12.61 -16.49
CA LEU A 21 -13.09 11.18 -16.64
C LEU A 21 -14.28 10.43 -17.26
N LEU A 22 -15.50 10.71 -16.80
CA LEU A 22 -16.71 10.10 -17.35
C LEU A 22 -16.86 10.40 -18.84
N ALA A 23 -16.68 11.67 -19.23
CA ALA A 23 -16.76 12.09 -20.62
C ALA A 23 -15.65 11.46 -21.48
N ALA A 24 -14.42 11.40 -20.97
CA ALA A 24 -13.28 10.77 -21.64
C ALA A 24 -13.50 9.28 -21.89
N LEU A 25 -13.99 8.53 -20.88
CA LEU A 25 -14.33 7.11 -21.02
C LEU A 25 -15.48 6.92 -22.03
N SER A 26 -16.50 7.77 -22.00
CA SER A 26 -17.62 7.75 -22.94
C SER A 26 -17.18 8.02 -24.39
N LEU A 27 -16.32 9.01 -24.62
CA LEU A 27 -15.78 9.34 -25.94
C LEU A 27 -15.02 8.15 -26.54
N PHE A 28 -14.04 7.62 -25.80
CA PHE A 28 -13.25 6.48 -26.25
C PHE A 28 -14.11 5.23 -26.44
N GLY A 29 -14.96 4.90 -25.46
CA GLY A 29 -15.84 3.72 -25.51
C GLY A 29 -16.82 3.77 -26.67
N THR A 30 -17.38 4.95 -26.97
CA THR A 30 -18.27 5.15 -28.13
C THR A 30 -17.53 4.94 -29.45
N LEU A 31 -16.33 5.52 -29.61
CA LEU A 31 -15.53 5.34 -30.82
C LEU A 31 -15.11 3.89 -31.02
N PHE A 32 -14.67 3.23 -29.94
CA PHE A 32 -14.32 1.81 -29.95
C PHE A 32 -15.53 0.94 -30.32
N PHE A 33 -16.69 1.21 -29.71
CA PHE A 33 -17.94 0.51 -30.00
C PHE A 33 -18.33 0.64 -31.47
N VAL A 34 -18.24 1.86 -32.03
CA VAL A 34 -18.56 2.08 -33.45
C VAL A 34 -17.61 1.28 -34.35
N ALA A 35 -16.30 1.37 -34.14
CA ALA A 35 -15.32 0.71 -35.00
C ALA A 35 -15.40 -0.83 -34.96
N LEU A 36 -15.53 -1.41 -33.76
CA LEU A 36 -15.36 -2.86 -33.57
C LEU A 36 -16.68 -3.63 -33.51
N ILE A 37 -17.79 -2.97 -33.14
CA ILE A 37 -19.06 -3.64 -32.86
C ILE A 37 -20.14 -3.21 -33.85
N ALA A 38 -20.36 -1.90 -33.98
CA ALA A 38 -21.46 -1.37 -34.79
C ALA A 38 -21.15 -1.26 -36.29
N TRP A 39 -19.86 -1.18 -36.68
CA TRP A 39 -19.44 -0.93 -38.06
C TRP A 39 -20.12 -1.82 -39.12
N PRO A 40 -20.24 -3.15 -38.91
CA PRO A 40 -20.89 -4.02 -39.91
C PRO A 40 -22.39 -3.75 -40.13
N HIS A 41 -23.01 -3.01 -39.21
CA HIS A 41 -24.41 -2.60 -39.28
C HIS A 41 -24.55 -1.08 -39.45
N TRP A 42 -23.44 -0.36 -39.68
CA TRP A 42 -23.39 1.09 -39.74
C TRP A 42 -24.38 1.62 -40.77
N HIS A 43 -24.26 1.20 -42.03
CA HIS A 43 -25.11 1.67 -43.13
C HIS A 43 -26.60 1.29 -43.00
N ALA A 44 -26.93 0.27 -42.19
CA ALA A 44 -28.32 -0.18 -42.01
C ALA A 44 -29.13 0.69 -41.04
N ALA A 45 -28.50 1.60 -40.29
CA ALA A 45 -29.15 2.39 -39.24
C ALA A 45 -28.79 3.90 -39.32
N PRO A 46 -29.27 4.65 -40.32
CA PRO A 46 -28.96 6.08 -40.49
C PRO A 46 -29.34 6.93 -39.26
N ALA A 47 -30.46 6.63 -38.60
CA ALA A 47 -30.89 7.31 -37.36
C ALA A 47 -29.91 7.14 -36.18
N LEU A 48 -29.10 6.09 -36.18
CA LEU A 48 -28.05 5.87 -35.18
C LEU A 48 -26.90 6.88 -35.35
N HIS A 49 -26.57 7.25 -36.58
CA HIS A 49 -25.43 8.11 -36.89
C HIS A 49 -25.62 9.49 -36.30
N SER A 50 -26.81 10.08 -36.47
CA SER A 50 -27.14 11.39 -35.92
C SER A 50 -27.09 11.34 -34.40
N ARG A 51 -27.68 10.32 -33.76
CA ARG A 51 -27.65 10.18 -32.30
C ARG A 51 -26.24 10.02 -31.74
N LEU A 52 -25.41 9.18 -32.35
CA LEU A 52 -24.00 9.02 -31.95
C LEU A 52 -23.19 10.29 -32.17
N LYS A 53 -23.45 11.04 -33.25
CA LYS A 53 -22.83 12.34 -33.48
C LYS A 53 -23.19 13.32 -32.36
N HIS A 54 -24.47 13.46 -32.01
CA HIS A 54 -24.89 14.33 -30.89
C HIS A 54 -24.28 13.86 -29.56
N TRP A 55 -24.23 12.55 -29.33
CA TRP A 55 -23.61 11.98 -28.14
C TRP A 55 -22.12 12.32 -28.03
N LEU A 56 -21.34 12.14 -29.10
CA LEU A 56 -19.91 12.48 -29.13
C LEU A 56 -19.67 13.98 -28.90
N HIS A 57 -20.46 14.86 -29.52
CA HIS A 57 -20.34 16.31 -29.29
C HIS A 57 -20.75 16.71 -27.88
N GLY A 58 -21.83 16.11 -27.33
CA GLY A 58 -22.26 16.34 -25.96
C GLY A 58 -21.22 15.90 -24.93
N ALA A 59 -20.63 14.71 -25.13
CA ALA A 59 -19.53 14.22 -24.30
C ALA A 59 -18.28 15.10 -24.42
N LEU A 60 -17.93 15.58 -25.62
CA LEU A 60 -16.83 16.51 -25.82
C LEU A 60 -17.09 17.85 -25.12
N ALA A 61 -18.29 18.42 -25.25
CA ALA A 61 -18.66 19.66 -24.58
C ALA A 61 -18.57 19.51 -23.06
N LEU A 62 -19.09 18.41 -22.50
CA LEU A 62 -18.96 18.10 -21.08
C LEU A 62 -17.49 17.99 -20.66
N GLN A 63 -16.66 17.31 -21.46
CA GLN A 63 -15.22 17.17 -21.19
C GLN A 63 -14.53 18.54 -21.13
N LEU A 64 -14.77 19.42 -22.11
CA LEU A 64 -14.16 20.75 -22.16
C LEU A 64 -14.62 21.65 -21.01
N LEU A 65 -15.92 21.65 -20.69
CA LEU A 65 -16.46 22.40 -19.54
C LEU A 65 -15.87 21.89 -18.22
N ALA A 66 -15.74 20.58 -18.07
CA ALA A 66 -15.13 19.96 -16.90
C ALA A 66 -13.64 20.32 -16.76
N VAL A 67 -12.89 20.38 -17.86
CA VAL A 67 -11.49 20.81 -17.87
C VAL A 67 -11.35 22.27 -17.43
N VAL A 68 -12.19 23.16 -17.93
CA VAL A 68 -12.19 24.58 -17.52
C VAL A 68 -12.48 24.69 -16.02
N ALA A 69 -13.53 24.02 -15.53
CA ALA A 69 -13.86 24.01 -14.11
C ALA A 69 -12.73 23.43 -13.24
N TRP A 70 -12.06 22.37 -13.70
CA TRP A 70 -10.94 21.76 -12.99
C TRP A 70 -9.73 22.71 -12.94
N LEU A 71 -9.33 23.31 -14.06
CA LEU A 71 -8.22 24.26 -14.09
C LEU A 71 -8.47 25.47 -13.19
N LEU A 72 -9.69 26.01 -13.19
CA LEU A 72 -10.09 27.10 -12.30
C LEU A 72 -9.97 26.70 -10.83
N ALA A 73 -10.54 25.55 -10.45
CA ALA A 73 -10.46 25.07 -9.07
C ALA A 73 -9.02 24.77 -8.63
N GLN A 74 -8.20 24.21 -9.53
CA GLN A 74 -6.79 23.92 -9.27
C GLN A 74 -5.96 25.21 -9.09
N ALA A 75 -6.20 26.23 -9.93
CA ALA A 75 -5.52 27.51 -9.82
C ALA A 75 -5.85 28.26 -8.52
N GLN A 76 -7.10 28.14 -8.05
CA GLN A 76 -7.51 28.67 -6.75
C GLN A 76 -6.74 28.00 -5.59
N LEU A 77 -6.59 26.68 -5.60
CA LEU A 77 -5.89 25.94 -4.55
C LEU A 77 -4.38 26.27 -4.45
N VAL A 78 -3.74 26.62 -5.56
CA VAL A 78 -2.31 27.00 -5.59
C VAL A 78 -2.04 28.38 -4.95
N HIS A 79 -3.08 29.21 -4.76
CA HIS A 79 -2.99 30.54 -4.13
C HIS A 79 -1.82 31.40 -4.66
N SER A 80 -1.87 31.73 -5.96
CA SER A 80 -0.85 32.61 -6.56
C SER A 80 -0.97 34.06 -6.03
N PRO A 81 0.12 34.67 -5.53
CA PRO A 81 0.10 36.06 -5.05
C PRO A 81 -0.17 37.07 -6.17
N GLN A 82 0.01 36.69 -7.44
CA GLN A 82 -0.23 37.53 -8.62
C GLN A 82 -1.66 37.41 -9.18
N GLY A 83 -2.55 36.73 -8.45
CA GLY A 83 -3.96 36.55 -8.80
C GLY A 83 -4.26 35.31 -9.66
N LEU A 84 -5.56 35.09 -9.90
CA LEU A 84 -6.08 33.86 -10.52
C LEU A 84 -5.55 33.63 -11.94
N TRP A 85 -5.41 34.67 -12.75
CA TRP A 85 -4.94 34.55 -14.14
C TRP A 85 -3.51 34.00 -14.22
N HIS A 86 -2.60 34.52 -13.40
CA HIS A 86 -1.25 33.98 -13.28
C HIS A 86 -1.27 32.54 -12.76
N GLY A 87 -2.12 32.23 -11.79
CA GLY A 87 -2.35 30.87 -11.31
C GLY A 87 -2.78 29.91 -12.43
N LEU A 88 -3.71 30.33 -13.30
CA LEU A 88 -4.16 29.55 -14.46
C LEU A 88 -3.04 29.31 -15.47
N LEU A 89 -2.25 30.33 -15.81
CA LEU A 89 -1.12 30.19 -16.72
C LEU A 89 -0.02 29.29 -16.14
N LEU A 90 0.24 29.40 -14.84
CA LEU A 90 1.18 28.53 -14.12
C LEU A 90 0.70 27.08 -14.15
N VAL A 91 -0.53 26.82 -13.69
CA VAL A 91 -1.10 25.47 -13.63
C VAL A 91 -1.23 24.87 -15.04
N GLY A 92 -1.81 25.60 -15.99
CA GLY A 92 -2.06 25.12 -17.35
C GLY A 92 -0.79 24.97 -18.19
N GLY A 93 0.08 25.99 -18.17
CA GLY A 93 1.21 26.09 -19.09
C GLY A 93 2.54 25.58 -18.54
N GLN A 94 2.76 25.62 -17.23
CA GLN A 94 4.06 25.32 -16.63
C GLN A 94 4.09 23.99 -15.86
N THR A 95 2.94 23.41 -15.50
CA THR A 95 2.91 22.10 -14.84
C THR A 95 2.76 20.95 -15.84
N LEU A 96 3.32 19.78 -15.49
CA LEU A 96 3.10 18.54 -16.26
C LEU A 96 1.61 18.16 -16.29
N PHE A 97 0.88 18.44 -15.21
CA PHE A 97 -0.54 18.21 -15.08
C PHE A 97 -1.34 19.00 -16.13
N GLY A 98 -1.13 20.32 -16.21
CA GLY A 98 -1.84 21.21 -17.14
C GLY A 98 -1.56 20.85 -18.59
N LYS A 99 -0.28 20.62 -18.94
CA LYS A 99 0.12 20.18 -20.29
C LYS A 99 -0.55 18.88 -20.70
N ALA A 100 -0.60 17.89 -19.80
CA ALA A 100 -1.25 16.61 -20.06
C ALA A 100 -2.76 16.77 -20.25
N LEU A 101 -3.42 17.61 -19.44
CA LEU A 101 -4.86 17.86 -19.52
C LEU A 101 -5.25 18.58 -20.83
N LEU A 102 -4.47 19.59 -21.23
CA LEU A 102 -4.69 20.31 -22.49
C LEU A 102 -4.43 19.44 -23.71
N LEU A 103 -3.33 18.68 -23.73
CA LEU A 103 -3.02 17.74 -24.82
C LEU A 103 -4.12 16.68 -24.96
N ARG A 104 -4.57 16.10 -23.84
CA ARG A 104 -5.69 15.15 -23.80
C ARG A 104 -6.95 15.73 -24.42
N SER A 105 -7.30 16.96 -24.06
CA SER A 105 -8.49 17.65 -24.59
C SER A 105 -8.37 17.89 -26.09
N GLY A 106 -7.19 18.34 -26.56
CA GLY A 106 -6.91 18.51 -27.99
C GLY A 106 -7.03 17.20 -28.77
N LEU A 107 -6.52 16.09 -28.23
CA LEU A 107 -6.65 14.76 -28.85
C LEU A 107 -8.11 14.30 -28.95
N PHE A 108 -8.96 14.58 -27.95
CA PHE A 108 -10.39 14.29 -28.03
C PHE A 108 -11.12 15.14 -29.07
N VAL A 109 -10.79 16.44 -29.18
CA VAL A 109 -11.32 17.32 -30.23
C VAL A 109 -11.00 16.74 -31.62
N LEU A 110 -9.74 16.34 -31.85
CA LEU A 110 -9.31 15.74 -33.10
C LEU A 110 -10.02 14.39 -33.36
N ALA A 111 -10.13 13.54 -32.35
CA ALA A 111 -10.81 12.24 -32.45
C ALA A 111 -12.29 12.41 -32.86
N VAL A 112 -13.01 13.34 -32.22
CA VAL A 112 -14.41 13.64 -32.55
C VAL A 112 -14.52 14.20 -33.96
N GLY A 113 -13.68 15.17 -34.35
CA GLY A 113 -13.68 15.73 -35.70
C GLY A 113 -13.45 14.67 -36.80
N MET A 114 -12.63 13.66 -36.53
CA MET A 114 -12.43 12.53 -37.45
C MET A 114 -13.65 11.60 -37.55
N ALA A 115 -14.41 11.45 -36.47
CA ALA A 115 -15.51 10.50 -36.33
C ALA A 115 -16.88 11.03 -36.79
N THR A 116 -17.05 12.32 -37.04
CA THR A 116 -18.38 12.95 -37.30
C THR A 116 -18.86 12.90 -38.75
N ALA A 117 -18.03 12.38 -39.66
CA ALA A 117 -18.40 12.09 -41.05
C ALA A 117 -17.60 10.88 -41.58
N PRO A 118 -17.71 9.69 -40.95
CA PRO A 118 -16.84 8.58 -41.28
C PRO A 118 -17.42 7.80 -42.46
N GLU A 119 -16.84 8.01 -43.64
CA GLU A 119 -17.15 7.18 -44.81
C GLU A 119 -16.31 5.90 -44.85
N LYS A 120 -15.20 5.86 -44.11
CA LYS A 120 -14.21 4.77 -44.16
C LYS A 120 -13.79 4.35 -42.76
N LEU A 121 -13.63 3.03 -42.55
CA LEU A 121 -13.28 2.43 -41.26
C LEU A 121 -11.95 2.97 -40.69
N TRP A 122 -10.96 3.22 -41.54
CA TRP A 122 -9.65 3.71 -41.10
C TRP A 122 -9.72 5.06 -40.37
N ARG A 123 -10.67 5.94 -40.74
CA ARG A 123 -10.86 7.24 -40.07
C ARG A 123 -11.34 7.06 -38.64
N ILE A 124 -12.22 6.10 -38.41
CA ILE A 124 -12.69 5.76 -37.06
C ILE A 124 -11.57 5.04 -36.30
N GLY A 125 -10.81 4.16 -36.95
CA GLY A 125 -9.62 3.54 -36.36
C GLY A 125 -8.62 4.58 -35.85
N LEU A 126 -8.36 5.64 -36.64
CA LEU A 126 -7.53 6.77 -36.23
C LEU A 126 -8.15 7.54 -35.04
N ALA A 127 -9.46 7.80 -35.07
CA ALA A 127 -10.17 8.45 -33.96
C ALA A 127 -10.07 7.63 -32.66
N VAL A 128 -10.20 6.30 -32.73
CA VAL A 128 -9.99 5.39 -31.60
C VAL A 128 -8.56 5.49 -31.08
N GLY A 129 -7.56 5.50 -31.97
CA GLY A 129 -6.16 5.67 -31.60
C GLY A 129 -5.89 7.00 -30.87
N LEU A 130 -6.43 8.11 -31.39
CA LEU A 130 -6.32 9.43 -30.76
C LEU A 130 -6.99 9.46 -29.38
N ALA A 131 -8.20 8.92 -29.27
CA ALA A 131 -8.92 8.82 -28.00
C ALA A 131 -8.22 7.89 -26.99
N ALA A 132 -7.59 6.81 -27.45
CA ALA A 132 -6.76 5.94 -26.63
C ALA A 132 -5.55 6.71 -26.09
N CYS A 133 -4.81 7.41 -26.95
CA CYS A 133 -3.70 8.27 -26.54
C CYS A 133 -4.12 9.34 -25.54
N ALA A 134 -5.30 9.94 -25.73
CA ALA A 134 -5.88 10.88 -24.77
C ALA A 134 -6.16 10.22 -23.39
N LEU A 135 -6.66 8.99 -23.38
CA LEU A 135 -6.85 8.22 -22.13
C LEU A 135 -5.54 7.85 -21.45
N LEU A 136 -4.48 7.52 -22.20
CA LEU A 136 -3.16 7.21 -21.63
C LEU A 136 -2.59 8.36 -20.79
N LEU A 137 -2.92 9.61 -21.15
CA LEU A 137 -2.52 10.79 -20.39
C LEU A 137 -3.14 10.86 -18.99
N GLN A 138 -4.14 10.03 -18.68
CA GLN A 138 -4.68 9.89 -17.31
C GLN A 138 -3.58 9.56 -16.29
N THR A 139 -2.53 8.85 -16.71
CA THR A 139 -1.38 8.48 -15.88
C THR A 139 -0.62 9.67 -15.30
N ARG A 140 -0.79 10.86 -15.89
CA ARG A 140 -0.17 12.12 -15.45
C ARG A 140 -1.08 12.99 -14.57
N LEU A 141 -2.31 12.53 -14.30
CA LEU A 141 -3.34 13.33 -13.62
C LEU A 141 -3.67 12.85 -12.19
N GLY A 142 -2.87 11.95 -11.60
CA GLY A 142 -3.11 11.41 -10.26
C GLY A 142 -1.88 10.79 -9.62
N HIS A 143 -2.07 9.92 -8.62
CA HIS A 143 -1.00 9.30 -7.82
C HIS A 143 0.11 8.65 -8.63
N THR A 144 -0.21 8.10 -9.80
CA THR A 144 0.78 7.51 -10.72
C THR A 144 1.78 8.51 -11.30
N ALA A 145 1.47 9.81 -11.31
CA ALA A 145 2.35 10.84 -11.83
C ALA A 145 3.61 11.02 -10.97
N ALA A 146 3.53 10.67 -9.68
CA ALA A 146 4.64 10.71 -8.73
C ALA A 146 5.35 9.35 -8.59
N ALA A 147 4.91 8.31 -9.31
CA ALA A 147 5.54 6.99 -9.24
C ALA A 147 6.93 7.01 -9.89
N THR A 148 7.92 6.42 -9.22
CA THR A 148 9.33 6.41 -9.66
C THR A 148 9.65 5.40 -10.78
N GLY A 149 8.65 4.66 -11.30
CA GLY A 149 8.84 3.65 -12.34
C GLY A 149 7.65 3.48 -13.29
N TRP A 150 7.84 2.74 -14.38
CA TRP A 150 6.86 2.64 -15.48
C TRP A 150 5.67 1.71 -15.20
N ARG A 151 5.80 0.78 -14.24
CA ARG A 151 4.82 -0.30 -13.99
C ARG A 151 3.45 0.24 -13.58
N LEU A 152 3.39 1.12 -12.58
CA LEU A 152 2.12 1.69 -12.09
C LEU A 152 1.42 2.55 -13.16
N PRO A 153 2.11 3.45 -13.89
CA PRO A 153 1.53 4.13 -15.05
C PRO A 153 0.98 3.16 -16.11
N ALA A 154 1.71 2.11 -16.46
CA ALA A 154 1.25 1.13 -17.46
C ALA A 154 0.00 0.37 -17.01
N LEU A 155 -0.05 -0.06 -15.74
CA LEU A 155 -1.23 -0.71 -15.16
C LEU A 155 -2.45 0.22 -15.18
N LEU A 156 -2.28 1.49 -14.80
CA LEU A 156 -3.36 2.47 -14.85
C LEU A 156 -3.83 2.75 -16.28
N ALA A 157 -2.90 2.87 -17.23
CA ALA A 157 -3.21 3.03 -18.65
C ALA A 157 -4.10 1.89 -19.18
N ILE A 158 -3.71 0.64 -18.91
CA ILE A 158 -4.50 -0.55 -19.27
C ILE A 158 -5.85 -0.51 -18.55
N HIS A 159 -5.88 -0.15 -17.26
CA HIS A 159 -7.09 -0.09 -16.46
C HIS A 159 -8.11 0.89 -17.05
N VAL A 160 -7.70 2.11 -17.42
CA VAL A 160 -8.65 3.12 -17.93
C VAL A 160 -9.08 2.85 -19.37
N LEU A 161 -8.23 2.26 -20.20
CA LEU A 161 -8.63 1.78 -21.52
C LEU A 161 -9.67 0.67 -21.40
N ALA A 162 -9.45 -0.32 -20.53
CA ALA A 162 -10.40 -1.39 -20.29
C ALA A 162 -11.73 -0.86 -19.72
N ALA A 163 -11.68 0.08 -18.77
CA ALA A 163 -12.87 0.76 -18.26
C ALA A 163 -13.63 1.50 -19.37
N GLY A 164 -12.91 2.14 -20.31
CA GLY A 164 -13.49 2.84 -21.44
C GLY A 164 -14.16 1.89 -22.44
N VAL A 165 -13.52 0.75 -22.77
CA VAL A 165 -14.12 -0.29 -23.63
C VAL A 165 -15.42 -0.81 -23.03
N TRP A 166 -15.43 -1.13 -21.74
CA TRP A 166 -16.59 -1.73 -21.09
C TRP A 166 -17.67 -0.69 -20.74
N LEU A 167 -17.37 0.22 -19.79
CA LEU A 167 -18.37 1.16 -19.27
C LEU A 167 -18.71 2.25 -20.29
N GLY A 168 -17.71 2.75 -21.03
CA GLY A 168 -17.92 3.76 -22.08
C GLY A 168 -18.72 3.23 -23.28
N GLY A 169 -18.79 1.91 -23.47
CA GLY A 169 -19.55 1.27 -24.53
C GLY A 169 -21.00 0.90 -24.17
N LEU A 170 -21.42 1.04 -22.91
CA LEU A 170 -22.77 0.62 -22.46
C LEU A 170 -23.89 1.49 -23.06
N LEU A 171 -23.72 2.82 -23.08
CA LEU A 171 -24.71 3.75 -23.61
C LEU A 171 -24.90 3.64 -25.13
N PRO A 172 -23.85 3.56 -25.97
CA PRO A 172 -24.04 3.31 -27.39
C PRO A 172 -24.65 1.93 -27.66
N LEU A 173 -24.34 0.91 -26.86
CA LEU A 173 -25.03 -0.39 -26.93
C LEU A 173 -26.53 -0.25 -26.63
N LEU A 174 -26.89 0.44 -25.54
CA LEU A 174 -28.29 0.67 -25.16
C LEU A 174 -29.08 1.38 -26.29
N GLY A 175 -28.45 2.37 -26.93
CA GLY A 175 -28.99 3.07 -28.09
C GLY A 175 -29.19 2.15 -29.29
N LEU A 176 -28.20 1.32 -29.61
CA LEU A 176 -28.23 0.42 -30.77
C LEU A 176 -29.26 -0.69 -30.62
N LEU A 177 -29.42 -1.27 -29.42
CA LEU A 177 -30.35 -2.39 -29.18
C LEU A 177 -31.82 -2.08 -29.52
N GLY A 178 -32.20 -0.81 -29.66
CA GLY A 178 -33.55 -0.43 -30.09
C GLY A 178 -33.74 -0.35 -31.61
N HIS A 179 -32.67 -0.43 -32.38
CA HIS A 179 -32.67 -0.21 -33.84
C HIS A 179 -32.25 -1.44 -34.64
N VAL A 180 -31.66 -2.44 -33.99
CA VAL A 180 -31.31 -3.74 -34.61
C VAL A 180 -32.12 -4.85 -33.97
N GLN A 181 -32.60 -5.79 -34.79
CA GLN A 181 -33.40 -6.94 -34.35
C GLN A 181 -32.85 -8.24 -34.93
N GLY A 182 -33.28 -9.38 -34.36
CA GLY A 182 -32.95 -10.70 -34.87
C GLY A 182 -31.43 -11.01 -34.84
N PRO A 183 -30.88 -11.66 -35.89
CA PRO A 183 -29.48 -12.08 -35.91
C PRO A 183 -28.46 -10.94 -35.71
N ALA A 184 -28.76 -9.73 -36.22
CA ALA A 184 -27.91 -8.56 -36.06
C ALA A 184 -27.82 -8.10 -34.60
N GLN A 185 -28.95 -8.11 -33.89
CA GLN A 185 -29.00 -7.77 -32.46
C GLN A 185 -28.16 -8.76 -31.63
N LEU A 186 -28.31 -10.06 -31.90
CA LEU A 186 -27.53 -11.10 -31.23
C LEU A 186 -26.02 -10.97 -31.52
N ALA A 187 -25.64 -10.65 -32.75
CA ALA A 187 -24.23 -10.44 -33.13
C ALA A 187 -23.60 -9.26 -32.39
N VAL A 188 -24.30 -8.13 -32.28
CA VAL A 188 -23.86 -6.94 -31.53
C VAL A 188 -23.64 -7.29 -30.05
N VAL A 189 -24.62 -7.96 -29.41
CA VAL A 189 -24.52 -8.36 -27.99
C VAL A 189 -23.36 -9.32 -27.76
N ARG A 190 -23.16 -10.31 -28.64
CA ARG A 190 -22.06 -11.28 -28.51
C ARG A 190 -20.69 -10.63 -28.67
N ARG A 191 -20.52 -9.71 -29.64
CA ARG A 191 -19.27 -8.97 -29.83
C ARG A 191 -18.96 -8.06 -28.64
N PHE A 192 -19.96 -7.33 -28.15
CA PHE A 192 -19.81 -6.52 -26.94
C PHE A 192 -19.45 -7.38 -25.73
N SER A 193 -20.10 -8.54 -25.55
CA SER A 193 -19.81 -9.46 -24.46
C SER A 193 -18.38 -10.04 -24.54
N LEU A 194 -17.83 -10.27 -25.73
CA LEU A 194 -16.43 -10.66 -25.89
C LEU A 194 -15.47 -9.54 -25.46
N ALA A 195 -15.69 -8.32 -25.95
CA ALA A 195 -14.88 -7.16 -25.57
C ALA A 195 -14.99 -6.85 -24.06
N GLY A 196 -16.19 -6.94 -23.50
CA GLY A 196 -16.47 -6.75 -22.08
C GLY A 196 -15.75 -7.77 -21.20
N ARG A 197 -15.74 -9.06 -21.59
CA ARG A 197 -14.98 -10.09 -20.85
C ARG A 197 -13.48 -9.82 -20.84
N ALA A 198 -12.90 -9.45 -22.00
CA ALA A 198 -11.48 -9.09 -22.08
C ALA A 198 -11.16 -7.85 -21.21
N ALA A 199 -12.01 -6.83 -21.27
CA ALA A 199 -11.88 -5.63 -20.45
C ALA A 199 -11.98 -5.93 -18.94
N VAL A 200 -12.93 -6.76 -18.52
CA VAL A 200 -13.09 -7.19 -17.12
C VAL A 200 -11.85 -7.92 -16.61
N LEU A 201 -11.28 -8.84 -17.39
CA LEU A 201 -10.04 -9.54 -17.02
C LEU A 201 -8.87 -8.56 -16.83
N ALA A 202 -8.72 -7.62 -17.77
CA ALA A 202 -7.71 -6.56 -17.66
C ALA A 202 -7.94 -5.66 -16.43
N LEU A 203 -9.18 -5.30 -16.12
CA LEU A 203 -9.55 -4.53 -14.93
C LEU A 203 -9.23 -5.28 -13.64
N ALA A 204 -9.59 -6.55 -13.54
CA ALA A 204 -9.33 -7.39 -12.37
C ALA A 204 -7.83 -7.55 -12.12
N PHE A 205 -7.06 -7.83 -13.18
CA PHE A 205 -5.60 -7.95 -13.10
C PHE A 205 -4.97 -6.63 -12.65
N THR A 206 -5.23 -5.54 -13.37
CA THR A 206 -4.64 -4.23 -13.07
C THR A 206 -5.06 -3.70 -11.69
N ALA A 207 -6.32 -3.87 -11.30
CA ALA A 207 -6.82 -3.45 -9.98
C ALA A 207 -6.13 -4.20 -8.85
N SER A 208 -5.92 -5.51 -8.98
CA SER A 208 -5.30 -6.33 -7.93
C SER A 208 -3.86 -5.88 -7.65
N PHE A 209 -3.06 -5.66 -8.72
CA PHE A 209 -1.69 -5.17 -8.59
C PHE A 209 -1.61 -3.74 -8.02
N MET A 210 -2.47 -2.83 -8.50
CA MET A 210 -2.49 -1.46 -7.97
C MET A 210 -2.97 -1.41 -6.51
N ALA A 211 -3.98 -2.20 -6.15
CA ALA A 211 -4.51 -2.24 -4.79
C ALA A 211 -3.47 -2.74 -3.79
N TRP A 212 -2.66 -3.75 -4.16
CA TRP A 212 -1.53 -4.20 -3.35
C TRP A 212 -0.57 -3.07 -3.00
N HIS A 213 -0.22 -2.22 -3.98
CA HIS A 213 0.72 -1.12 -3.78
C HIS A 213 0.15 0.05 -2.98
N TRP A 214 -1.10 0.43 -3.21
CA TRP A 214 -1.67 1.66 -2.65
C TRP A 214 -2.37 1.48 -1.31
N THR A 215 -2.82 0.26 -0.96
CA THR A 215 -3.42 0.02 0.36
C THR A 215 -2.35 -0.18 1.43
N GLY A 216 -1.24 -0.85 1.13
CA GLY A 216 -0.16 -1.05 2.11
C GLY A 216 -0.49 -2.10 3.17
N GLY A 217 -1.37 -3.06 2.85
CA GLY A 217 -1.69 -4.20 3.71
C GLY A 217 -3.08 -4.14 4.34
N LEU A 218 -3.35 -5.02 5.31
CA LEU A 218 -4.66 -5.18 5.94
C LEU A 218 -5.13 -3.92 6.66
N GLY A 219 -4.25 -3.28 7.44
CA GLY A 219 -4.56 -2.00 8.08
C GLY A 219 -5.00 -0.95 7.05
N GLY A 220 -4.32 -0.89 5.92
CA GLY A 220 -4.67 -0.01 4.81
C GLY A 220 -6.07 -0.24 4.21
N TRP A 221 -6.51 -1.49 4.11
CA TRP A 221 -7.82 -1.85 3.56
C TRP A 221 -8.98 -1.42 4.45
N PHE A 222 -8.87 -1.64 5.76
CA PHE A 222 -9.98 -1.48 6.69
C PHE A 222 -9.88 -0.23 7.56
N GLY A 223 -8.66 0.24 7.82
CA GLY A 223 -8.40 1.39 8.70
C GLY A 223 -8.10 2.70 7.98
N THR A 224 -8.35 2.80 6.67
CA THR A 224 -8.16 4.06 5.93
C THR A 224 -9.37 4.40 5.07
N PRO A 225 -9.69 5.70 4.86
CA PRO A 225 -10.74 6.11 3.93
C PRO A 225 -10.49 5.61 2.50
N TYR A 226 -9.23 5.51 2.10
CA TYR A 226 -8.82 4.98 0.81
C TYR A 226 -9.22 3.50 0.66
N GLY A 227 -8.88 2.67 1.65
CA GLY A 227 -9.22 1.25 1.67
C GLY A 227 -10.73 1.00 1.64
N LEU A 228 -11.49 1.71 2.48
CA LEU A 228 -12.95 1.60 2.53
C LEU A 228 -13.59 2.03 1.20
N THR A 229 -13.10 3.10 0.56
CA THR A 229 -13.57 3.50 -0.77
C THR A 229 -13.23 2.45 -1.83
N ALA A 230 -12.06 1.81 -1.74
CA ALA A 230 -11.67 0.72 -2.63
C ALA A 230 -12.55 -0.53 -2.45
N LEU A 231 -12.94 -0.87 -1.22
CA LEU A 231 -13.91 -1.93 -0.92
C LEU A 231 -15.28 -1.61 -1.52
N GLY A 232 -15.75 -0.36 -1.39
CA GLY A 232 -16.98 0.09 -2.04
C GLY A 232 -16.93 -0.05 -3.57
N LYS A 233 -15.80 0.31 -4.19
CA LYS A 233 -15.57 0.15 -5.63
C LYS A 233 -15.55 -1.33 -6.02
N MET A 234 -14.94 -2.19 -5.21
CA MET A 234 -14.91 -3.64 -5.42
C MET A 234 -16.31 -4.25 -5.32
N LEU A 235 -17.12 -3.83 -4.34
CA LEU A 235 -18.52 -4.24 -4.23
C LEU A 235 -19.31 -3.81 -5.48
N GLY A 236 -19.15 -2.56 -5.93
CA GLY A 236 -19.75 -2.08 -7.17
C GLY A 236 -19.36 -2.92 -8.39
N LEU A 237 -18.09 -3.32 -8.49
CA LEU A 237 -17.62 -4.23 -9.54
C LEU A 237 -18.31 -5.61 -9.45
N VAL A 238 -18.42 -6.19 -8.25
CA VAL A 238 -19.13 -7.48 -8.05
C VAL A 238 -20.59 -7.39 -8.49
N LEU A 239 -21.29 -6.30 -8.15
CA LEU A 239 -22.67 -6.06 -8.60
C LEU A 239 -22.78 -5.92 -10.12
N LEU A 240 -21.83 -5.21 -10.76
CA LEU A 240 -21.76 -5.10 -12.22
C LEU A 240 -21.52 -6.46 -12.89
N LEU A 241 -20.63 -7.29 -12.33
CA LEU A 241 -20.39 -8.64 -12.83
C LEU A 241 -21.62 -9.53 -12.67
N GLY A 242 -22.37 -9.38 -11.57
CA GLY A 242 -23.67 -10.04 -11.40
C GLY A 242 -24.65 -9.69 -12.51
N CYS A 243 -24.81 -8.41 -12.83
CA CYS A 243 -25.66 -7.95 -13.94
C CYS A 243 -25.17 -8.50 -15.29
N ALA A 244 -23.86 -8.40 -15.56
CA ALA A 244 -23.26 -8.92 -16.79
C ALA A 244 -23.43 -10.44 -16.95
N ALA A 245 -23.37 -11.19 -15.85
CA ALA A 245 -23.60 -12.63 -15.83
C ALA A 245 -25.08 -12.97 -16.16
N VAL A 246 -26.03 -12.24 -15.57
CA VAL A 246 -27.46 -12.39 -15.90
C VAL A 246 -27.72 -12.04 -17.37
N ASN A 247 -27.12 -10.96 -17.89
CA ASN A 247 -27.21 -10.61 -19.31
C ASN A 247 -26.70 -11.75 -20.20
N HIS A 248 -25.55 -12.32 -19.88
CA HIS A 248 -24.90 -13.33 -20.69
C HIS A 248 -25.63 -14.68 -20.65
N TRP A 249 -26.04 -15.15 -19.47
CA TRP A 249 -26.62 -16.48 -19.31
C TRP A 249 -28.15 -16.53 -19.37
N VAL A 250 -28.85 -15.42 -19.12
CA VAL A 250 -30.32 -15.40 -19.09
C VAL A 250 -30.90 -14.60 -20.25
N PHE A 251 -30.52 -13.33 -20.41
CA PHE A 251 -31.19 -12.46 -21.38
C PHE A 251 -30.68 -12.67 -22.81
N THR A 252 -29.37 -12.85 -23.01
CA THR A 252 -28.80 -13.06 -24.35
C THR A 252 -29.33 -14.33 -25.02
N PRO A 253 -29.41 -15.51 -24.37
CA PRO A 253 -30.01 -16.70 -24.98
C PRO A 253 -31.51 -16.55 -25.26
N ARG A 254 -32.23 -15.73 -24.48
CA ARG A 254 -33.66 -15.48 -24.71
C ARG A 254 -33.94 -14.57 -25.90
N LEU A 255 -32.94 -13.92 -26.49
CA LEU A 255 -33.11 -13.16 -27.73
C LEU A 255 -33.54 -14.04 -28.92
N THR A 256 -33.28 -15.35 -28.88
CA THR A 256 -33.70 -16.28 -29.94
C THR A 256 -35.08 -16.89 -29.71
N THR A 257 -35.61 -16.83 -28.48
CA THR A 257 -36.88 -17.49 -28.09
C THR A 257 -37.99 -16.50 -27.77
N THR A 258 -37.68 -15.44 -27.02
CA THR A 258 -38.63 -14.38 -26.62
C THR A 258 -38.00 -12.99 -26.82
N PRO A 259 -37.80 -12.56 -28.09
CA PRO A 259 -36.96 -11.41 -28.43
C PRO A 259 -37.40 -10.09 -27.79
N ASP A 260 -38.70 -9.78 -27.78
CA ASP A 260 -39.20 -8.50 -27.27
C ASP A 260 -38.99 -8.35 -25.76
N THR A 261 -39.35 -9.40 -25.01
CA THR A 261 -39.19 -9.43 -23.55
C THR A 261 -37.70 -9.44 -23.19
N ALA A 262 -36.88 -10.21 -23.89
CA ALA A 262 -35.44 -10.27 -23.68
C ALA A 262 -34.77 -8.91 -23.96
N THR A 263 -35.17 -8.23 -25.04
CA THR A 263 -34.68 -6.89 -25.38
C THR A 263 -35.01 -5.88 -24.29
N ARG A 264 -36.25 -5.88 -23.79
CA ARG A 264 -36.66 -4.99 -22.69
C ARG A 264 -35.82 -5.23 -21.43
N HIS A 265 -35.66 -6.48 -21.01
CA HIS A 265 -34.87 -6.82 -19.82
C HIS A 265 -33.39 -6.47 -19.99
N LEU A 266 -32.82 -6.73 -21.17
CA LEU A 266 -31.43 -6.39 -21.48
C LEU A 266 -31.21 -4.88 -21.43
N ARG A 267 -32.12 -4.07 -21.98
CA ARG A 267 -32.05 -2.60 -21.91
C ARG A 267 -32.13 -2.09 -20.47
N LEU A 268 -33.01 -2.66 -19.65
CA LEU A 268 -33.12 -2.30 -18.23
C LEU A 268 -31.85 -2.68 -17.46
N SER A 269 -31.30 -3.87 -17.69
CA SER A 269 -30.04 -4.29 -17.06
C SER A 269 -28.87 -3.40 -17.46
N ILE A 270 -28.73 -3.08 -18.76
CA ILE A 270 -27.68 -2.16 -19.24
C ILE A 270 -27.86 -0.75 -18.64
N GLY A 271 -29.11 -0.30 -18.47
CA GLY A 271 -29.40 0.94 -17.75
C GLY A 271 -28.92 0.90 -16.29
N LEU A 272 -29.23 -0.18 -15.56
CA LEU A 272 -28.74 -0.40 -14.20
C LEU A 272 -27.22 -0.50 -14.14
N GLU A 273 -26.58 -1.22 -15.06
CA GLU A 273 -25.13 -1.30 -15.20
C GLU A 273 -24.50 0.06 -15.48
N SER A 274 -25.16 0.92 -16.26
CA SER A 274 -24.69 2.29 -16.52
C SER A 274 -24.72 3.14 -15.23
N LEU A 275 -25.77 3.00 -14.41
CA LEU A 275 -25.88 3.68 -13.11
C LEU A 275 -24.83 3.16 -12.10
N LEU A 276 -24.67 1.85 -12.00
CA LEU A 276 -23.63 1.22 -11.17
C LEU A 276 -22.22 1.59 -11.65
N GLY A 277 -22.01 1.64 -12.96
CA GLY A 277 -20.76 2.08 -13.58
C GLY A 277 -20.43 3.53 -13.22
N LEU A 278 -21.43 4.42 -13.24
CA LEU A 278 -21.28 5.80 -12.79
C LEU A 278 -20.86 5.88 -11.32
N LEU A 279 -21.49 5.09 -10.44
CA LEU A 279 -21.10 5.00 -9.02
C LEU A 279 -19.66 4.51 -8.87
N VAL A 280 -19.25 3.46 -9.59
CA VAL A 280 -17.88 2.92 -9.59
C VAL A 280 -16.86 3.95 -10.08
N ILE A 281 -17.21 4.76 -11.10
CA ILE A 281 -16.37 5.86 -11.58
C ILE A 281 -16.26 6.95 -10.51
N ALA A 282 -17.35 7.32 -9.85
CA ALA A 282 -17.34 8.30 -8.76
C ALA A 282 -16.43 7.86 -7.60
N LEU A 283 -16.50 6.58 -7.20
CA LEU A 283 -15.61 6.00 -6.19
C LEU A 283 -14.15 5.98 -6.66
N ALA A 284 -13.88 5.72 -7.95
CA ALA A 284 -12.55 5.79 -8.52
C ALA A 284 -11.97 7.22 -8.50
N VAL A 285 -12.80 8.23 -8.74
CA VAL A 285 -12.43 9.65 -8.64
C VAL A 285 -12.11 10.01 -7.19
N LEU A 286 -12.92 9.54 -6.24
CA LEU A 286 -12.67 9.73 -4.82
C LEU A 286 -11.32 9.13 -4.40
N LEU A 287 -11.04 7.87 -4.77
CA LEU A 287 -9.73 7.23 -4.55
C LEU A 287 -8.57 8.05 -5.10
N ALA A 288 -8.75 8.67 -6.26
CA ALA A 288 -7.70 9.46 -6.89
C ALA A 288 -7.46 10.83 -6.20
N THR A 289 -8.32 11.21 -5.24
CA THR A 289 -8.19 12.42 -4.40
C THR A 289 -7.88 12.13 -2.94
N LEU A 290 -8.06 10.90 -2.49
CA LEU A 290 -7.67 10.46 -1.15
C LEU A 290 -6.17 10.10 -1.13
N PRO A 291 -5.46 10.36 -0.02
CA PRO A 291 -4.12 9.82 0.15
C PRO A 291 -4.18 8.29 0.14
N PRO A 292 -3.29 7.59 -0.60
CA PRO A 292 -3.20 6.14 -0.55
C PRO A 292 -3.02 5.62 0.87
N GLY A 293 -3.70 4.53 1.21
CA GLY A 293 -3.62 3.92 2.54
C GLY A 293 -2.18 3.53 2.94
N ALA A 294 -1.34 3.24 1.95
CA ALA A 294 0.07 2.97 2.15
C ALA A 294 0.86 4.15 2.74
N HIS A 295 0.38 5.38 2.61
CA HIS A 295 1.07 6.61 3.00
C HIS A 295 0.52 7.27 4.28
N ILE A 296 -0.48 6.66 4.92
CA ILE A 296 -1.08 7.16 6.17
C ILE A 296 -1.07 6.05 7.23
N GLN A 297 -1.18 6.43 8.50
CA GLN A 297 -1.36 5.48 9.58
C GLN A 297 -2.80 4.94 9.57
N PRO A 298 -3.00 3.62 9.48
CA PRO A 298 -4.34 3.05 9.45
C PRO A 298 -4.92 2.92 10.87
N GLU A 299 -6.11 3.48 11.09
CA GLU A 299 -6.86 3.29 12.34
C GLU A 299 -7.68 2.01 12.26
N TRP A 300 -7.19 0.95 12.89
CA TRP A 300 -7.84 -0.36 12.82
C TRP A 300 -9.22 -0.34 13.51
N PRO A 301 -10.30 -0.69 12.81
CA PRO A 301 -11.66 -0.51 13.34
C PRO A 301 -12.18 -1.70 14.17
N PHE A 302 -11.44 -2.81 14.24
CA PHE A 302 -11.91 -4.05 14.86
C PHE A 302 -11.14 -4.37 16.15
N ALA A 303 -11.78 -5.03 17.11
CA ALA A 303 -11.13 -5.45 18.36
C ALA A 303 -10.19 -6.66 18.21
N ILE A 304 -10.14 -7.26 17.02
CA ILE A 304 -9.33 -8.43 16.69
C ILE A 304 -8.56 -8.20 15.39
N GLN A 305 -7.40 -8.81 15.26
CA GLN A 305 -6.57 -8.79 14.05
C GLN A 305 -6.05 -10.20 13.74
N PRO A 306 -5.74 -10.51 12.47
CA PRO A 306 -5.08 -11.76 12.12
C PRO A 306 -3.73 -11.92 12.84
N ASP A 307 -3.50 -13.08 13.43
CA ASP A 307 -2.22 -13.44 14.02
C ASP A 307 -1.40 -14.30 13.05
N ALA A 308 -0.70 -13.64 12.13
CA ALA A 308 0.17 -14.31 11.17
C ALA A 308 1.28 -15.14 11.84
N ARG A 309 1.64 -14.86 13.11
CA ARG A 309 2.66 -15.62 13.85
C ARG A 309 2.10 -16.96 14.30
N ALA A 310 0.88 -16.96 14.82
CA ALA A 310 0.20 -18.19 15.21
C ALA A 310 0.01 -19.15 14.02
N TRP A 311 -0.12 -18.63 12.80
CA TRP A 311 -0.32 -19.46 11.61
C TRP A 311 0.85 -20.39 11.28
N ALA A 312 2.06 -20.07 11.76
CA ALA A 312 3.24 -20.92 11.62
C ALA A 312 3.29 -22.07 12.66
N LEU A 313 2.40 -22.08 13.65
CA LEU A 313 2.38 -23.11 14.69
C LEU A 313 1.93 -24.46 14.09
N PRO A 314 2.53 -25.61 14.49
CA PRO A 314 2.31 -26.91 13.85
C PRO A 314 0.85 -27.38 13.78
N TRP A 315 0.00 -26.93 14.72
CA TRP A 315 -1.41 -27.31 14.81
C TRP A 315 -2.35 -26.45 13.97
N VAL A 316 -1.98 -25.22 13.60
CA VAL A 316 -2.86 -24.29 12.87
C VAL A 316 -3.19 -24.75 11.44
N PRO A 317 -2.28 -25.40 10.67
CA PRO A 317 -2.63 -25.99 9.37
C PRO A 317 -3.78 -27.02 9.43
N ALA A 318 -3.98 -27.71 10.55
CA ALA A 318 -5.13 -28.59 10.72
C ALA A 318 -6.45 -27.82 10.78
N GLU A 319 -6.46 -26.69 11.48
CA GLU A 319 -7.62 -25.80 11.57
C GLU A 319 -7.92 -25.11 10.24
N PHE A 320 -6.90 -24.72 9.47
CA PHE A 320 -7.07 -24.20 8.10
C PHE A 320 -7.80 -25.19 7.19
N ARG A 321 -7.45 -26.48 7.26
CA ARG A 321 -8.11 -27.53 6.47
C ARG A 321 -9.58 -27.67 6.83
N LYS A 322 -9.94 -27.63 8.13
CA LYS A 322 -11.34 -27.64 8.57
C LYS A 322 -12.12 -26.47 7.98
N LEU A 323 -11.56 -25.26 8.07
CA LEU A 323 -12.18 -24.05 7.51
C LEU A 323 -12.36 -24.16 5.98
N LEU A 324 -11.35 -24.66 5.26
CA LEU A 324 -11.42 -24.85 3.81
C LEU A 324 -12.50 -25.85 3.40
N VAL A 325 -12.64 -26.96 4.13
CA VAL A 325 -13.70 -27.96 3.89
C VAL A 325 -15.08 -27.35 4.11
N LEU A 326 -15.29 -26.61 5.20
CA LEU A 326 -16.56 -25.94 5.46
C LEU A 326 -16.88 -24.90 4.36
N LEU A 327 -15.89 -24.12 3.94
CA LEU A 327 -16.06 -23.13 2.88
C LEU A 327 -16.39 -23.78 1.52
N LEU A 328 -15.75 -24.90 1.20
CA LEU A 328 -16.06 -25.68 0.00
C LEU A 328 -17.50 -26.21 0.04
N VAL A 329 -17.95 -26.77 1.16
CA VAL A 329 -19.34 -27.24 1.35
C VAL A 329 -20.32 -26.09 1.14
N ALA A 330 -20.06 -24.92 1.72
CA ALA A 330 -20.91 -23.74 1.55
C ALA A 330 -20.96 -23.27 0.08
N VAL A 331 -19.81 -23.19 -0.60
CA VAL A 331 -19.72 -22.80 -2.01
C VAL A 331 -20.47 -23.79 -2.91
N LEU A 332 -20.30 -25.10 -2.70
CA LEU A 332 -21.03 -26.13 -3.45
C LEU A 332 -22.54 -26.06 -3.20
N GLY A 333 -22.96 -25.79 -1.96
CA GLY A 333 -24.37 -25.56 -1.61
C GLY A 333 -24.98 -24.37 -2.35
N VAL A 334 -24.25 -23.25 -2.43
CA VAL A 334 -24.68 -22.06 -3.20
C VAL A 334 -24.66 -22.34 -4.70
N ALA A 335 -23.63 -22.99 -5.23
CA ALA A 335 -23.52 -23.34 -6.64
C ALA A 335 -24.67 -24.25 -7.10
N ALA A 336 -25.16 -25.12 -6.22
CA ALA A 336 -26.32 -25.99 -6.48
C ALA A 336 -27.62 -25.19 -6.76
N LEU A 337 -27.74 -23.95 -6.29
CA LEU A 337 -28.87 -23.07 -6.65
C LEU A 337 -28.92 -22.76 -8.16
N GLY A 338 -27.78 -22.85 -8.85
CA GLY A 338 -27.67 -22.60 -10.29
C GLY A 338 -28.25 -23.71 -11.17
N TRP A 339 -28.46 -24.92 -10.64
CA TRP A 339 -28.99 -26.07 -11.38
C TRP A 339 -30.40 -26.44 -10.91
N ARG A 340 -31.32 -26.62 -11.88
CA ARG A 340 -32.74 -26.92 -11.58
C ARG A 340 -32.95 -28.18 -10.74
N SER A 341 -32.13 -29.21 -10.93
CA SER A 341 -32.25 -30.50 -10.22
C SER A 341 -31.73 -30.47 -8.78
N THR A 342 -30.77 -29.60 -8.46
CA THR A 342 -30.09 -29.57 -7.15
C THR A 342 -30.45 -28.35 -6.29
N ARG A 343 -31.28 -27.43 -6.80
CA ARG A 343 -31.64 -26.16 -6.15
C ARG A 343 -32.21 -26.27 -4.73
N VAL A 344 -32.80 -27.40 -4.36
CA VAL A 344 -33.35 -27.64 -2.99
C VAL A 344 -32.46 -28.60 -2.21
N ALA A 345 -32.15 -29.76 -2.79
CA ALA A 345 -31.38 -30.81 -2.11
C ALA A 345 -29.94 -30.37 -1.79
N GLY A 346 -29.30 -29.58 -2.66
CA GLY A 346 -27.92 -29.13 -2.49
C GLY A 346 -27.73 -28.23 -1.26
N PRO A 347 -28.48 -27.11 -1.14
CA PRO A 347 -28.40 -26.26 0.05
C PRO A 347 -28.76 -27.00 1.36
N VAL A 348 -29.77 -27.88 1.34
CA VAL A 348 -30.17 -28.67 2.52
C VAL A 348 -29.03 -29.61 2.95
N LEU A 349 -28.43 -30.34 2.01
CA LEU A 349 -27.29 -31.21 2.29
C LEU A 349 -26.08 -30.41 2.80
N ALA A 350 -25.80 -29.25 2.20
CA ALA A 350 -24.71 -28.38 2.63
C ALA A 350 -24.91 -27.88 4.07
N LEU A 351 -26.12 -27.46 4.44
CA LEU A 351 -26.45 -27.07 5.82
C LEU A 351 -26.28 -28.23 6.80
N GLY A 352 -26.72 -29.45 6.43
CA GLY A 352 -26.49 -30.65 7.24
C GLY A 352 -25.02 -30.98 7.44
N LEU A 353 -24.21 -30.89 6.38
CA LEU A 353 -22.76 -31.09 6.45
C LEU A 353 -22.05 -30.01 7.27
N LEU A 354 -22.44 -28.74 7.14
CA LEU A 354 -21.89 -27.64 7.93
C LEU A 354 -22.18 -27.81 9.43
N TRP A 355 -23.33 -28.39 9.78
CA TRP A 355 -23.68 -28.70 11.17
C TRP A 355 -22.92 -29.91 11.73
N TRP A 356 -22.68 -30.94 10.90
CA TRP A 356 -22.02 -32.18 11.33
C TRP A 356 -20.49 -32.11 11.38
N LEU A 357 -19.86 -31.33 10.49
CA LEU A 357 -18.40 -31.22 10.41
C LEU A 357 -17.80 -30.46 11.62
N PRO A 358 -16.60 -30.85 12.09
CA PRO A 358 -15.98 -30.21 13.24
C PRO A 358 -15.62 -28.74 12.95
N SER A 359 -16.05 -27.84 13.83
CA SER A 359 -15.76 -26.41 13.72
C SER A 359 -14.28 -26.11 13.99
N PRO A 360 -13.63 -25.27 13.18
CA PRO A 360 -12.26 -24.82 13.46
C PRO A 360 -12.22 -23.93 14.71
N ASN A 361 -11.14 -24.01 15.48
CA ASN A 361 -10.91 -23.08 16.58
C ASN A 361 -10.41 -21.74 16.04
N LEU A 362 -11.34 -20.77 15.94
CA LEU A 362 -11.06 -19.46 15.36
C LEU A 362 -10.08 -18.61 16.18
N HIS A 363 -9.91 -18.90 17.48
CA HIS A 363 -8.98 -18.16 18.35
C HIS A 363 -7.51 -18.32 17.95
N TYR A 364 -7.14 -19.38 17.24
CA TYR A 364 -5.76 -19.53 16.77
C TYR A 364 -5.41 -18.67 15.55
N PHE A 365 -6.42 -18.04 14.94
CA PHE A 365 -6.21 -17.20 13.76
C PHE A 365 -6.16 -15.71 14.08
N VAL A 366 -6.58 -15.32 15.28
CA VAL A 366 -6.77 -13.93 15.67
C VAL A 366 -6.17 -13.64 17.04
N GLN A 367 -5.69 -12.43 17.19
CA GLN A 367 -5.24 -11.86 18.47
C GLN A 367 -5.99 -10.56 18.75
N PRO A 368 -6.04 -10.09 20.00
CA PRO A 368 -6.58 -8.78 20.33
C PRO A 368 -5.89 -7.67 19.50
N ALA A 369 -6.68 -6.67 19.13
CA ALA A 369 -6.20 -5.52 18.37
C ALA A 369 -6.68 -4.21 19.00
N HIS A 370 -5.91 -3.17 18.74
CA HIS A 370 -6.13 -1.80 19.14
C HIS A 370 -6.11 -0.91 17.90
N ALA A 371 -6.58 0.33 18.03
CA ALA A 371 -6.66 1.26 16.89
C ALA A 371 -5.30 1.44 16.19
N ALA A 372 -4.20 1.40 16.94
CA ALA A 372 -2.86 1.56 16.40
C ALA A 372 -2.17 0.25 16.01
N SER A 373 -2.79 -0.93 16.10
CA SER A 373 -2.09 -2.22 15.89
C SER A 373 -1.38 -2.34 14.54
N PHE A 374 -1.89 -1.65 13.51
CA PHE A 374 -1.30 -1.62 12.16
C PHE A 374 -0.48 -0.36 11.87
N TYR A 375 -0.19 0.46 12.88
CA TYR A 375 0.68 1.61 12.70
C TYR A 375 2.10 1.15 12.38
N ARG A 376 2.78 1.92 11.52
CA ARG A 376 4.15 1.66 11.08
C ARG A 376 5.07 2.74 11.63
N SER A 377 6.20 2.32 12.22
CA SER A 377 7.18 3.27 12.75
C SER A 377 7.76 4.14 11.64
N GLU A 378 7.73 5.46 11.84
CA GLU A 378 8.29 6.45 10.91
C GLU A 378 9.79 6.67 11.16
N THR A 379 10.27 6.34 12.35
CA THR A 379 11.64 6.58 12.81
C THR A 379 12.59 5.46 12.41
N ARG A 380 12.09 4.27 12.05
CA ARG A 380 12.88 3.14 11.52
C ARG A 380 14.08 2.76 12.39
N TYR A 381 13.98 2.91 13.71
CA TYR A 381 15.05 2.59 14.66
C TYR A 381 16.38 3.30 14.41
N THR A 382 16.35 4.53 13.89
CA THR A 382 17.61 5.25 13.65
C THR A 382 18.29 5.59 14.97
N ALA A 383 19.62 5.61 14.96
CA ALA A 383 20.41 6.04 16.10
C ALA A 383 19.96 7.42 16.62
N SER A 384 19.65 8.35 15.70
CA SER A 384 19.10 9.67 16.05
C SER A 384 17.72 9.62 16.70
N ALA A 385 16.87 8.64 16.37
CA ALA A 385 15.57 8.50 17.00
C ALA A 385 15.70 7.95 18.42
N ILE A 386 16.58 6.96 18.62
CA ILE A 386 16.90 6.40 19.94
C ILE A 386 17.53 7.48 20.84
N ALA A 387 18.51 8.23 20.33
CA ALA A 387 19.16 9.31 21.07
C ALA A 387 18.17 10.42 21.45
N ARG A 388 17.32 10.88 20.52
CA ARG A 388 16.28 11.86 20.85
C ARG A 388 15.24 11.32 21.84
N GLY A 389 14.85 10.05 21.73
CA GLY A 389 13.97 9.41 22.71
C GLY A 389 14.59 9.37 24.11
N HIS A 390 15.89 9.13 24.20
CA HIS A 390 16.64 9.23 25.45
C HIS A 390 16.61 10.64 26.03
N ASP A 391 16.83 11.67 25.21
CA ASP A 391 16.80 13.07 25.64
C ASP A 391 15.40 13.48 26.12
N LEU A 392 14.33 13.06 25.43
CA LEU A 392 12.95 13.30 25.84
C LEU A 392 12.68 12.73 27.25
N VAL A 393 13.12 11.50 27.51
CA VAL A 393 12.99 10.88 28.83
C VAL A 393 13.82 11.63 29.87
N ARG A 394 15.07 12.00 29.57
CA ARG A 394 15.92 12.77 30.50
C ARG A 394 15.33 14.12 30.86
N GLN A 395 14.72 14.82 29.91
CA GLN A 395 14.14 16.15 30.12
C GLN A 395 12.86 16.12 30.97
N HIS A 396 12.07 15.05 30.88
CA HIS A 396 10.75 14.96 31.52
C HIS A 396 10.69 13.93 32.66
N CYS A 397 11.83 13.36 33.03
CA CYS A 397 11.90 12.33 34.06
C CYS A 397 11.62 12.87 35.45
N LEU A 398 10.92 12.06 36.25
CA LEU A 398 10.82 12.25 37.69
C LEU A 398 12.10 11.79 38.40
N ASP A 399 12.30 12.19 39.65
CA ASP A 399 13.52 11.94 40.43
C ASP A 399 13.92 10.46 40.58
N THR A 400 12.98 9.54 40.32
CA THR A 400 13.17 8.09 40.43
C THR A 400 13.76 7.42 39.19
N CYS A 401 13.94 8.15 38.10
CA CYS A 401 14.46 7.59 36.85
C CYS A 401 15.93 7.17 36.94
N PHE A 402 16.33 6.17 36.16
CA PHE A 402 17.72 5.71 36.05
C PHE A 402 18.33 5.22 37.38
N ALA A 403 17.48 4.93 38.36
CA ALA A 403 17.91 4.36 39.63
C ALA A 403 18.55 2.98 39.41
N THR A 404 19.50 2.60 40.27
CA THR A 404 20.16 1.28 40.18
C THR A 404 19.22 0.12 40.52
N ARG A 405 18.15 0.38 41.28
CA ARG A 405 17.08 -0.56 41.62
C ARG A 405 15.72 0.06 41.32
N ASN A 406 14.77 -0.76 40.86
CA ASN A 406 13.39 -0.36 40.56
C ASN A 406 13.28 0.80 39.56
N ASP A 407 14.19 0.82 38.58
CA ASP A 407 14.21 1.83 37.52
C ASP A 407 12.93 1.81 36.67
N PRO A 408 12.05 2.82 36.76
CA PRO A 408 10.79 2.86 36.02
C PRO A 408 10.99 3.02 34.50
N THR A 409 12.21 3.39 34.09
CA THR A 409 12.56 3.50 32.67
C THR A 409 13.03 2.17 32.06
N ASN A 410 13.25 1.12 32.87
CA ASN A 410 13.53 -0.23 32.40
C ASN A 410 12.22 -1.02 32.20
N LEU A 411 11.80 -1.18 30.94
CA LEU A 411 10.53 -1.84 30.61
C LEU A 411 10.61 -3.36 30.44
N THR A 412 11.72 -3.99 30.80
CA THR A 412 11.90 -5.45 30.74
C THR A 412 10.74 -6.22 31.42
N PRO A 413 10.25 -5.82 32.62
CA PRO A 413 9.13 -6.50 33.28
C PRO A 413 7.81 -6.51 32.50
N TYR A 414 7.61 -5.57 31.58
CA TYR A 414 6.37 -5.44 30.80
C TYR A 414 6.36 -6.30 29.53
N ASN A 415 7.44 -7.06 29.28
CA ASN A 415 7.58 -7.94 28.11
C ASN A 415 7.25 -7.22 26.79
N ILE A 416 7.68 -5.95 26.66
CA ILE A 416 7.38 -5.11 25.50
C ILE A 416 7.94 -5.68 24.20
N TRP A 417 8.91 -6.60 24.30
CA TRP A 417 9.53 -7.23 23.14
C TRP A 417 8.48 -7.88 22.25
N GLN A 418 7.57 -8.68 22.83
CA GLN A 418 6.54 -9.45 22.11
C GLN A 418 5.48 -8.62 21.37
N ARG A 419 5.38 -7.32 21.68
CA ARG A 419 4.40 -6.41 21.09
C ARG A 419 4.82 -5.95 19.70
N SER A 420 3.85 -5.80 18.80
CA SER A 420 4.06 -5.05 17.56
C SER A 420 4.38 -3.59 17.87
N ASP A 421 4.96 -2.87 16.92
CA ASP A 421 5.28 -1.45 17.11
C ASP A 421 4.03 -0.61 17.35
N GLY A 422 2.97 -0.88 16.59
CA GLY A 422 1.68 -0.25 16.77
C GLY A 422 1.05 -0.51 18.14
N ASP A 423 1.06 -1.77 18.59
CA ASP A 423 0.55 -2.12 19.92
C ASP A 423 1.40 -1.51 21.04
N PHE A 424 2.72 -1.42 20.85
CA PHE A 424 3.59 -0.78 21.83
C PHE A 424 3.36 0.74 21.86
N PHE A 425 3.20 1.38 20.71
CA PHE A 425 2.84 2.79 20.60
C PHE A 425 1.52 3.12 21.32
N ASP A 426 0.48 2.31 21.10
CA ASP A 426 -0.82 2.50 21.76
C ASP A 426 -0.71 2.27 23.27
N TRP A 427 -0.06 1.18 23.68
CA TRP A 427 0.13 0.86 25.09
C TRP A 427 0.92 1.96 25.82
N LEU A 428 2.00 2.45 25.21
CA LEU A 428 2.83 3.51 25.78
C LEU A 428 2.02 4.79 26.02
N THR A 429 1.19 5.16 25.04
CA THR A 429 0.39 6.40 25.08
C THR A 429 -0.85 6.28 25.99
N ARG A 430 -1.59 5.17 25.90
CA ARG A 430 -2.93 5.06 26.51
C ARG A 430 -2.93 4.35 27.85
N VAL A 431 -1.97 3.47 28.09
CA VAL A 431 -1.93 2.61 29.28
C VAL A 431 -0.78 3.03 30.19
N PHE A 432 0.45 3.02 29.68
CA PHE A 432 1.65 3.30 30.47
C PHE A 432 1.67 4.72 31.04
N ASP A 433 1.38 5.71 30.21
CA ASP A 433 1.32 7.12 30.60
C ASP A 433 0.13 7.45 31.51
N ARG A 434 -1.05 6.92 31.20
CA ARG A 434 -2.30 7.29 31.90
C ARG A 434 -2.52 6.55 33.22
N ILE A 435 -2.03 5.32 33.36
CA ILE A 435 -2.22 4.56 34.61
C ILE A 435 -1.14 4.92 35.65
N GLY A 436 -0.16 5.78 35.30
CA GLY A 436 0.80 6.35 36.25
C GLY A 436 1.99 5.45 36.58
N HIS A 437 2.28 4.45 35.75
CA HIS A 437 3.49 3.63 35.85
C HIS A 437 4.63 4.16 34.96
N SER A 438 4.41 5.29 34.27
CA SER A 438 5.43 5.92 33.45
C SER A 438 6.48 6.61 34.32
N PRO A 439 7.73 6.72 33.83
CA PRO A 439 8.80 7.47 34.49
C PRO A 439 8.62 9.00 34.39
N LEU A 440 7.56 9.45 33.72
CA LEU A 440 7.25 10.85 33.44
C LEU A 440 5.99 11.26 34.21
N ALA A 441 5.72 12.56 34.31
CA ALA A 441 4.46 13.04 34.84
C ALA A 441 3.26 12.52 34.02
N HIS A 442 2.11 12.36 34.67
CA HIS A 442 0.91 11.82 34.05
C HIS A 442 0.48 12.66 32.84
N GLY A 443 0.25 12.00 31.70
CA GLY A 443 -0.21 12.65 30.47
C GLY A 443 0.90 13.28 29.63
N THR A 444 2.16 13.24 30.07
CA THR A 444 3.28 13.83 29.34
C THR A 444 3.51 13.10 28.02
N ILE A 445 3.51 11.76 28.00
CA ILE A 445 3.73 11.00 26.77
C ILE A 445 2.58 11.23 25.79
N ALA A 446 1.34 11.29 26.28
CA ALA A 446 0.17 11.58 25.46
C ALA A 446 0.16 13.00 24.89
N GLY A 447 0.89 13.93 25.51
CA GLY A 447 1.08 15.31 25.03
C GLY A 447 2.13 15.45 23.92
N PHE A 448 2.99 14.45 23.72
CA PHE A 448 4.02 14.47 22.67
C PHE A 448 3.44 14.26 21.27
N THR A 449 4.13 14.82 20.28
CA THR A 449 3.84 14.57 18.86
C THR A 449 4.01 13.09 18.52
N ASP A 450 3.36 12.62 17.44
CA ASP A 450 3.46 11.22 16.99
C ASP A 450 4.92 10.79 16.78
N ARG A 451 5.74 11.69 16.23
CA ARG A 451 7.16 11.44 15.97
C ARG A 451 7.97 11.29 17.26
N GLU A 452 7.69 12.08 18.28
CA GLU A 452 8.34 11.98 19.60
C GLU A 452 7.93 10.69 20.30
N ARG A 453 6.65 10.31 20.21
CA ARG A 453 6.17 9.03 20.74
C ARG A 453 6.85 7.83 20.07
N TRP A 454 7.08 7.88 18.74
CA TRP A 454 7.88 6.88 18.05
C TRP A 454 9.35 6.85 18.50
N GLN A 455 9.95 8.00 18.79
CA GLN A 455 11.30 8.05 19.35
C GLN A 455 11.37 7.40 20.74
N LEU A 456 10.34 7.56 21.57
CA LEU A 456 10.22 6.86 22.85
C LEU A 456 10.10 5.34 22.67
N VAL A 457 9.29 4.88 21.70
CA VAL A 457 9.20 3.46 21.35
C VAL A 457 10.58 2.90 21.00
N ASP A 458 11.32 3.56 20.11
CA ASP A 458 12.67 3.13 19.71
C ASP A 458 13.64 3.14 20.90
N TYR A 459 13.60 4.19 21.73
CA TYR A 459 14.43 4.29 22.93
C TYR A 459 14.17 3.16 23.94
N PHE A 460 12.90 2.91 24.29
CA PHE A 460 12.57 1.86 25.25
C PHE A 460 12.89 0.47 24.72
N ARG A 461 12.72 0.22 23.41
CA ARG A 461 13.18 -1.03 22.77
C ARG A 461 14.71 -1.18 22.88
N ALA A 462 15.47 -0.13 22.59
CA ALA A 462 16.93 -0.13 22.72
C ALA A 462 17.37 -0.38 24.15
N ARG A 463 16.70 0.23 25.13
CA ARG A 463 17.02 0.04 26.54
C ARG A 463 16.73 -1.37 27.03
N VAL A 464 15.60 -1.95 26.63
CA VAL A 464 15.27 -3.35 26.96
C VAL A 464 16.26 -4.31 26.29
N ALA A 465 16.69 -4.03 25.06
CA ALA A 465 17.78 -4.77 24.43
C ALA A 465 19.10 -4.66 25.21
N GLY A 466 19.45 -3.47 25.69
CA GLY A 466 20.63 -3.24 26.53
C GLY A 466 20.58 -3.99 27.85
N ALA A 467 19.42 -4.03 28.51
CA ALA A 467 19.22 -4.80 29.73
C ALA A 467 19.35 -6.31 29.50
N ALA A 468 18.83 -6.82 28.37
CA ALA A 468 18.84 -8.24 28.05
C ALA A 468 20.23 -8.81 27.70
N VAL A 469 21.17 -7.98 27.24
CA VAL A 469 22.53 -8.44 26.90
C VAL A 469 23.45 -8.57 28.12
N GLN A 470 23.13 -7.90 29.24
CA GLN A 470 23.99 -7.87 30.43
C GLN A 470 24.35 -9.26 30.99
N PRO A 471 23.43 -10.22 31.11
CA PRO A 471 23.73 -11.48 31.81
C PRO A 471 24.68 -12.41 31.04
N SER A 472 24.70 -12.34 29.72
CA SER A 472 25.35 -13.36 28.87
C SER A 472 26.15 -12.81 27.71
N ASN A 473 26.27 -11.49 27.58
CA ASN A 473 26.90 -10.82 26.42
C ASN A 473 26.28 -11.23 25.07
N ARG A 474 25.07 -11.79 25.09
CA ARG A 474 24.32 -12.28 23.93
C ARG A 474 22.88 -11.82 24.05
N TRP A 475 22.27 -11.44 22.94
CA TRP A 475 20.83 -11.16 22.91
C TRP A 475 20.04 -12.46 22.81
N PRO A 476 19.07 -12.70 23.71
CA PRO A 476 18.25 -13.91 23.68
C PRO A 476 17.17 -13.88 22.59
N TYR A 477 17.00 -12.76 21.89
CA TYR A 477 16.02 -12.53 20.85
C TYR A 477 16.59 -11.61 19.74
N ALA A 478 15.91 -11.53 18.60
CA ALA A 478 16.38 -10.80 17.41
C ALA A 478 16.30 -9.28 17.57
N VAL A 479 17.38 -8.65 18.07
CA VAL A 479 17.45 -7.20 18.26
C VAL A 479 17.94 -6.49 17.00
N PRO A 480 17.21 -5.53 16.43
CA PRO A 480 17.71 -4.75 15.31
C PRO A 480 18.87 -3.86 15.75
N ALA A 481 19.90 -3.74 14.92
CA ALA A 481 20.97 -2.77 15.15
C ALA A 481 20.47 -1.32 14.95
N PRO A 482 20.83 -0.35 15.80
CA PRO A 482 20.51 1.06 15.58
C PRO A 482 20.98 1.55 14.20
N ALA A 483 20.03 2.00 13.37
CA ALA A 483 20.34 2.37 11.99
C ALA A 483 21.12 3.68 11.93
N LEU A 484 22.19 3.70 11.13
CA LEU A 484 23.11 4.84 10.98
C LEU A 484 23.61 4.97 9.54
N SER A 485 24.06 6.17 9.20
CA SER A 485 24.75 6.44 7.94
C SER A 485 26.22 6.03 8.00
N LEU A 486 26.72 5.47 6.90
CA LEU A 486 28.09 5.01 6.74
C LEU A 486 28.83 5.83 5.70
N GLN A 487 30.12 6.00 5.92
CA GLN A 487 31.10 6.42 4.94
C GLN A 487 32.07 5.25 4.74
N CYS A 488 31.93 4.57 3.61
CA CYS A 488 32.73 3.42 3.22
C CYS A 488 33.63 3.78 2.02
N HIS A 489 34.64 2.95 1.76
CA HIS A 489 35.40 3.04 0.50
C HIS A 489 34.52 2.79 -0.75
N ASP A 490 33.55 1.87 -0.64
CA ASP A 490 32.54 1.65 -1.69
C ASP A 490 31.42 2.72 -1.58
N PRO A 491 31.22 3.58 -2.59
CA PRO A 491 30.23 4.66 -2.54
C PRO A 491 28.78 4.18 -2.59
N GLN A 492 28.53 2.90 -2.88
CA GLN A 492 27.20 2.29 -2.85
C GLN A 492 26.73 1.98 -1.42
N LEU A 493 27.67 1.80 -0.48
CA LEU A 493 27.39 1.47 0.91
C LEU A 493 27.26 2.76 1.73
N ARG A 494 26.03 3.21 1.97
CA ARG A 494 25.74 4.50 2.63
C ARG A 494 25.00 4.37 3.94
N GLN A 495 24.39 3.23 4.20
CA GLN A 495 23.65 2.93 5.43
C GLN A 495 24.03 1.56 5.96
N LEU A 496 23.89 1.38 7.27
CA LEU A 496 24.14 0.07 7.90
C LEU A 496 23.30 -1.06 7.27
N GLY A 497 22.09 -0.74 6.80
CA GLY A 497 21.21 -1.69 6.12
C GLY A 497 21.72 -2.18 4.76
N ASP A 498 22.62 -1.44 4.11
CA ASP A 498 23.21 -1.84 2.81
C ASP A 498 24.19 -3.00 2.98
N LEU A 499 24.65 -3.27 4.21
CA LEU A 499 25.55 -4.38 4.57
C LEU A 499 24.81 -5.72 4.79
N ARG A 500 23.49 -5.77 4.59
CA ARG A 500 22.72 -7.03 4.66
C ARG A 500 23.29 -8.08 3.72
N GLY A 501 23.29 -9.34 4.16
CA GLY A 501 23.90 -10.46 3.46
C GLY A 501 25.37 -10.72 3.83
N GLN A 502 25.94 -9.95 4.78
CA GLN A 502 27.30 -10.13 5.29
C GLN A 502 27.32 -10.04 6.81
N LEU A 503 28.36 -10.60 7.44
CA LEU A 503 28.59 -10.42 8.87
C LEU A 503 29.12 -9.00 9.10
N VAL A 504 28.60 -8.29 10.10
CA VAL A 504 29.04 -6.92 10.40
C VAL A 504 29.60 -6.88 11.82
N HIS A 505 30.83 -6.37 11.94
CA HIS A 505 31.52 -6.17 13.20
C HIS A 505 31.60 -4.67 13.50
N VAL A 506 30.81 -4.21 14.46
CA VAL A 506 30.77 -2.79 14.84
C VAL A 506 31.63 -2.58 16.07
N VAL A 507 32.51 -1.60 16.03
CA VAL A 507 33.50 -1.35 17.07
C VAL A 507 33.41 0.10 17.52
N ALA A 508 33.24 0.31 18.84
CA ALA A 508 33.33 1.64 19.44
C ALA A 508 34.80 2.02 19.70
N VAL A 509 35.31 3.00 18.96
CA VAL A 509 36.68 3.50 19.07
C VAL A 509 36.66 4.82 19.84
N GLY A 510 37.25 4.83 21.04
CA GLY A 510 37.42 6.03 21.86
C GLY A 510 38.71 6.80 21.52
N ASN A 511 38.76 8.09 21.89
CA ASN A 511 39.85 9.02 21.54
C ASN A 511 41.26 8.58 21.99
N GLN A 512 41.39 7.67 22.96
CA GLN A 512 42.67 7.22 23.52
C GLN A 512 42.94 5.71 23.37
N GLN A 513 42.09 4.97 22.66
CA GLN A 513 42.25 3.53 22.49
C GLN A 513 42.67 3.19 21.05
N PRO A 514 43.70 2.34 20.87
CA PRO A 514 44.06 1.86 19.54
C PRO A 514 42.87 1.11 18.92
N ALA A 515 42.72 1.21 17.59
CA ALA A 515 41.74 0.43 16.86
C ALA A 515 41.94 -1.07 17.22
N PRO A 516 40.89 -1.78 17.63
CA PRO A 516 41.05 -3.15 18.10
C PRO A 516 41.53 -4.06 16.98
N ALA A 517 42.13 -5.19 17.39
CA ALA A 517 42.63 -6.21 16.49
C ALA A 517 41.53 -6.63 15.50
N ALA A 518 41.84 -6.56 14.21
CA ALA A 518 40.95 -7.04 13.16
C ALA A 518 40.61 -8.51 13.42
N ILE A 519 39.33 -8.87 13.29
CA ILE A 519 38.93 -10.28 13.30
C ILE A 519 39.65 -10.94 12.12
N PRO A 520 40.38 -12.06 12.33
CA PRO A 520 41.07 -12.75 11.25
C PRO A 520 40.09 -13.14 10.15
N ALA A 521 40.54 -13.02 8.90
CA ALA A 521 39.72 -13.36 7.75
C ALA A 521 39.32 -14.84 7.81
N LEU A 522 38.03 -15.10 7.98
CA LEU A 522 37.47 -16.45 7.97
C LEU A 522 37.19 -16.90 6.53
N PRO A 523 37.67 -18.08 6.09
CA PRO A 523 37.43 -18.57 4.74
C PRO A 523 35.93 -18.64 4.42
N GLY A 524 35.51 -17.99 3.32
CA GLY A 524 34.12 -18.01 2.85
C GLY A 524 33.14 -17.08 3.58
N VAL A 525 33.58 -16.33 4.59
CA VAL A 525 32.72 -15.38 5.33
C VAL A 525 33.04 -13.95 4.89
N ARG A 526 32.04 -13.23 4.39
CA ARG A 526 32.16 -11.78 4.15
C ARG A 526 31.95 -11.04 5.47
N LEU A 527 32.98 -10.37 5.95
CA LEU A 527 32.98 -9.57 7.17
C LEU A 527 33.31 -8.12 6.84
N THR A 528 32.46 -7.20 7.26
CA THR A 528 32.72 -5.75 7.16
C THR A 528 32.85 -5.17 8.56
N THR A 529 33.91 -4.39 8.80
CA THR A 529 34.11 -3.70 10.10
C THR A 529 33.59 -2.27 10.02
N VAL A 530 32.74 -1.89 10.95
CA VAL A 530 32.20 -0.53 11.09
C VAL A 530 32.79 0.12 12.33
N LEU A 531 33.49 1.24 12.15
CA LEU A 531 34.06 2.02 13.22
C LEU A 531 33.06 3.09 13.68
N LEU A 532 32.73 3.04 14.96
CA LEU A 532 31.88 4.00 15.65
C LEU A 532 32.78 4.91 16.49
N PHE A 533 32.83 6.19 16.15
CA PHE A 533 33.61 7.19 16.86
C PHE A 533 32.72 8.03 17.77
N ASN A 534 33.27 8.52 18.88
CA ASN A 534 32.57 9.44 19.79
C ASN A 534 32.55 10.87 19.22
N GLU A 535 33.64 11.27 18.57
CA GLU A 535 33.82 12.57 17.92
C GLU A 535 34.33 12.39 16.49
N ASP A 536 34.08 13.37 15.63
CA ASP A 536 34.48 13.32 14.22
C ASP A 536 36.00 13.30 14.07
N THR A 537 36.56 12.11 13.86
CA THR A 537 37.95 11.94 13.42
C THR A 537 38.01 11.84 11.90
N ALA A 538 38.54 12.88 11.25
CA ALA A 538 38.69 12.99 9.80
C ALA A 538 39.83 12.12 9.23
N THR A 539 39.83 10.82 9.50
CA THR A 539 40.78 9.87 8.91
C THR A 539 40.08 9.00 7.88
N ALA A 540 40.66 8.88 6.68
CA ALA A 540 40.15 8.01 5.63
C ALA A 540 40.13 6.54 6.12
N PRO A 541 39.03 5.79 5.90
CA PRO A 541 38.90 4.44 6.42
C PRO A 541 39.84 3.49 5.68
N PRO A 542 40.52 2.55 6.37
CA PRO A 542 41.25 1.47 5.72
C PRO A 542 40.34 0.61 4.80
N PRO A 543 40.91 -0.15 3.83
CA PRO A 543 40.13 -1.01 2.95
C PRO A 543 39.29 -2.03 3.76
N HIS A 544 38.05 -2.28 3.31
CA HIS A 544 37.05 -3.12 4.01
C HIS A 544 36.57 -2.60 5.37
N THR A 545 36.80 -1.32 5.65
CA THR A 545 36.23 -0.63 6.82
C THR A 545 35.29 0.49 6.39
N CYS A 546 34.25 0.69 7.19
CA CYS A 546 33.35 1.82 7.10
C CYS A 546 33.40 2.58 8.42
N HIS A 547 33.17 3.88 8.41
CA HIS A 547 32.98 4.64 9.64
C HIS A 547 31.67 5.43 9.61
N THR A 548 31.24 5.91 10.77
CA THR A 548 30.11 6.82 10.89
C THR A 548 30.56 8.13 11.55
N THR A 549 30.03 9.24 11.05
CA THR A 549 30.23 10.60 11.59
C THR A 549 28.97 11.10 12.30
N GLN A 550 28.04 10.19 12.60
CA GLN A 550 26.77 10.56 13.22
C GLN A 550 26.93 10.59 14.74
N PRO A 551 26.85 11.76 15.40
CA PRO A 551 27.12 11.88 16.84
C PRO A 551 26.13 11.06 17.68
N ASP A 552 24.86 11.02 17.27
CA ASP A 552 23.81 10.22 17.93
C ASP A 552 24.09 8.71 17.94
N ALA A 553 24.95 8.22 17.03
CA ALA A 553 25.27 6.79 16.93
C ALA A 553 25.96 6.28 18.20
N TRP A 554 26.87 7.06 18.79
CA TRP A 554 27.55 6.68 20.01
C TRP A 554 26.57 6.40 21.15
N THR A 555 25.67 7.35 21.42
CA THR A 555 24.64 7.23 22.46
C THR A 555 23.67 6.07 22.19
N ALA A 556 23.19 5.92 20.96
CA ALA A 556 22.22 4.87 20.63
C ALA A 556 22.79 3.46 20.79
N TRP A 557 24.04 3.25 20.36
CA TRP A 557 24.73 1.97 20.51
C TRP A 557 25.15 1.69 21.94
N ALA A 558 25.45 2.72 22.75
CA ALA A 558 25.62 2.56 24.20
C ALA A 558 24.33 2.01 24.83
N ILE A 559 23.18 2.65 24.56
CA ILE A 559 21.88 2.24 25.11
C ILE A 559 21.53 0.81 24.67
N ALA A 560 21.57 0.52 23.37
CA ALA A 560 21.25 -0.81 22.82
C ALA A 560 22.21 -1.89 23.31
N GLY A 561 23.48 -1.52 23.53
CA GLY A 561 24.54 -2.38 24.03
C GLY A 561 24.56 -2.52 25.55
N GLY A 562 23.66 -1.88 26.31
CA GLY A 562 23.66 -1.95 27.78
C GLY A 562 24.89 -1.31 28.40
N ARG A 563 25.45 -0.26 27.79
CA ARG A 563 26.58 0.52 28.29
C ARG A 563 26.15 1.98 28.46
N THR A 564 26.95 2.74 29.19
CA THR A 564 26.83 4.21 29.19
C THR A 564 27.74 4.78 28.11
N PRO A 565 27.50 6.01 27.62
CA PRO A 565 28.39 6.66 26.66
C PRO A 565 29.86 6.67 27.10
N GLU A 566 30.12 6.79 28.41
CA GLU A 566 31.46 6.85 28.99
C GLU A 566 32.15 5.47 29.00
N THR A 567 31.37 4.39 29.02
CA THR A 567 31.87 3.01 29.12
C THR A 567 31.79 2.26 27.79
N LEU A 568 31.30 2.88 26.72
CA LEU A 568 31.14 2.22 25.42
C LEU A 568 32.48 1.94 24.74
N ALA A 569 33.47 2.80 24.93
CA ALA A 569 34.74 2.73 24.21
C ALA A 569 35.44 1.37 24.40
N GLY A 570 35.89 0.77 23.29
CA GLY A 570 36.47 -0.58 23.24
C GLY A 570 35.45 -1.72 23.17
N THR A 571 34.15 -1.44 23.25
CA THR A 571 33.10 -2.45 23.06
C THR A 571 32.92 -2.77 21.58
N ALA A 572 32.79 -4.05 21.27
CA ALA A 572 32.49 -4.54 19.94
C ALA A 572 31.15 -5.29 19.89
N PHE A 573 30.52 -5.28 18.72
CA PHE A 573 29.22 -5.85 18.47
C PHE A 573 29.25 -6.67 17.20
N LEU A 574 28.64 -7.85 17.22
CA LEU A 574 28.51 -8.71 16.06
C LEU A 574 27.05 -8.75 15.60
N MET A 575 26.85 -8.42 14.33
CA MET A 575 25.57 -8.44 13.64
C MET A 575 25.57 -9.54 12.57
N ASP A 576 24.48 -10.31 12.52
CA ASP A 576 24.30 -11.37 11.55
C ASP A 576 23.93 -10.86 10.14
N PRO A 577 23.99 -11.71 9.10
CA PRO A 577 23.66 -11.30 7.73
C PRO A 577 22.23 -10.77 7.54
N GLN A 578 21.30 -11.07 8.45
CA GLN A 578 19.93 -10.56 8.42
C GLN A 578 19.81 -9.17 9.07
N GLY A 579 20.83 -8.77 9.84
CA GLY A 579 20.96 -7.46 10.46
C GLY A 579 20.60 -7.41 11.93
N TRP A 580 20.60 -8.56 12.61
CA TRP A 580 20.31 -8.67 14.04
C TRP A 580 21.58 -8.64 14.87
N LEU A 581 21.56 -7.95 16.01
CA LEU A 581 22.61 -8.00 17.02
C LEU A 581 22.63 -9.37 17.69
N ARG A 582 23.81 -10.01 17.75
CA ARG A 582 23.98 -11.36 18.28
C ARG A 582 24.89 -11.42 19.50
N LEU A 583 26.01 -10.71 19.45
CA LEU A 583 27.06 -10.80 20.46
C LEU A 583 27.60 -9.41 20.78
N ARG A 584 27.85 -9.15 22.07
CA ARG A 584 28.61 -8.01 22.58
C ARG A 584 29.94 -8.54 23.11
N LEU A 585 31.03 -7.88 22.75
CA LEU A 585 32.38 -8.17 23.22
C LEU A 585 32.86 -6.98 24.04
N LEU A 586 33.19 -7.19 25.32
CA LEU A 586 33.66 -6.12 26.18
C LEU A 586 35.18 -5.96 26.07
N PRO A 587 35.73 -4.76 26.24
CA PRO A 587 37.18 -4.55 26.24
C PRO A 587 37.89 -5.35 27.35
N GLU A 588 37.18 -5.60 28.44
CA GLU A 588 37.64 -6.36 29.61
C GLU A 588 37.81 -7.86 29.34
N ASP A 589 37.17 -8.38 28.28
CA ASP A 589 37.16 -9.81 27.97
C ASP A 589 38.45 -10.29 27.26
N GLY A 590 39.28 -9.39 26.71
CA GLY A 590 40.46 -9.74 25.93
C GLY A 590 40.16 -10.53 24.63
N PRO A 591 41.12 -10.62 23.68
CA PRO A 591 40.89 -11.24 22.37
C PRO A 591 40.72 -12.77 22.41
N SER A 592 41.06 -13.43 23.53
CA SER A 592 41.10 -14.89 23.64
C SER A 592 39.99 -15.50 24.52
N ARG A 593 39.21 -14.70 25.25
CA ARG A 593 38.13 -15.20 26.11
C ARG A 593 36.99 -14.18 26.28
N PRO A 594 36.08 -14.04 25.30
CA PRO A 594 34.75 -13.51 25.62
C PRO A 594 34.18 -14.34 26.76
N THR A 595 33.57 -13.72 27.76
CA THR A 595 32.88 -14.38 28.90
C THR A 595 31.67 -15.24 28.48
N SER A 596 31.59 -15.63 27.21
CA SER A 596 30.75 -16.71 26.68
C SER A 596 31.64 -17.89 26.31
N ALA A 597 31.24 -19.11 26.69
CA ALA A 597 32.03 -20.35 26.67
C ALA A 597 32.69 -20.83 25.35
N LEU A 598 32.79 -20.02 24.28
CA LEU A 598 33.33 -20.39 22.96
C LEU A 598 34.27 -19.30 22.39
N PRO A 599 35.38 -19.68 21.72
CA PRO A 599 36.19 -18.79 20.89
C PRO A 599 35.37 -18.00 19.85
N LEU A 600 35.81 -16.80 19.49
CA LEU A 600 35.09 -15.91 18.56
C LEU A 600 34.76 -16.58 17.22
N GLU A 601 35.67 -17.40 16.68
CA GLU A 601 35.44 -18.16 15.44
C GLU A 601 34.27 -19.14 15.55
N GLN A 602 34.16 -19.85 16.69
CA GLN A 602 33.06 -20.77 16.96
C GLN A 602 31.74 -20.02 17.17
N ALA A 603 31.77 -18.84 17.78
CA ALA A 603 30.60 -17.99 17.90
C ALA A 603 30.10 -17.48 16.53
N ILE A 604 31.03 -17.12 15.63
CA ILE A 604 30.71 -16.74 14.25
C ILE A 604 30.09 -17.92 13.49
N GLY A 605 30.69 -19.11 13.58
CA GLY A 605 30.15 -20.33 12.98
C GLY A 605 28.72 -20.62 13.46
N PHE A 606 28.49 -20.56 14.77
CA PHE A 606 27.15 -20.76 15.34
C PHE A 606 26.11 -19.75 14.82
N ILE A 607 26.48 -18.47 14.68
CA ILE A 607 25.58 -17.42 14.17
C ILE A 607 25.18 -17.70 12.71
N LEU A 608 26.14 -18.12 11.88
CA LEU A 608 25.91 -18.42 10.47
C LEU A 608 25.05 -19.69 10.28
N GLU A 609 25.24 -20.69 11.13
CA GLU A 609 24.43 -21.92 11.12
C GLU A 609 23.02 -21.73 11.70
N ASN A 610 22.82 -20.72 12.55
CA ASN A 610 21.56 -20.44 13.24
C ASN A 610 21.08 -19.00 12.97
N PRO A 611 20.61 -18.69 11.74
CA PRO A 611 20.06 -17.39 11.41
C PRO A 611 18.74 -17.14 12.16
N LEU A 612 18.57 -15.94 12.71
CA LEU A 612 17.30 -15.56 13.33
C LEU A 612 16.27 -15.23 12.25
N PRO A 613 15.06 -15.82 12.28
CA PRO A 613 14.06 -15.56 11.27
C PRO A 613 13.53 -14.13 11.40
N ALA A 614 13.27 -13.48 10.26
CA ALA A 614 12.76 -12.11 10.22
C ALA A 614 11.41 -11.90 10.94
N SER A 615 10.68 -12.99 11.22
CA SER A 615 9.41 -13.01 11.96
C SER A 615 9.58 -13.06 13.48
N THR A 616 10.80 -13.22 14.01
CA THR A 616 11.04 -13.17 15.45
C THR A 616 11.11 -11.72 15.90
N VAL A 617 9.99 -11.26 16.45
CA VAL A 617 9.83 -10.23 17.48
C VAL A 617 11.00 -9.23 17.65
N GLY A 618 10.69 -7.95 17.41
CA GLY A 618 11.64 -6.82 17.42
C GLY A 618 11.27 -5.89 16.26
N GLY A 619 10.10 -5.27 16.35
CA GLY A 619 9.43 -4.56 15.26
C GLY A 619 10.30 -3.49 14.65
N HIS A 620 10.89 -3.83 13.51
CA HIS A 620 11.34 -2.97 12.39
C HIS A 620 11.51 -3.82 11.12
N SER A 621 10.95 -5.04 11.11
CA SER A 621 10.98 -5.95 9.96
C SER A 621 10.14 -5.33 8.84
N GLY A 622 10.82 -4.74 7.86
CA GLY A 622 10.20 -4.13 6.69
C GLY A 622 9.25 -5.11 6.01
N HIS A 623 8.00 -4.67 5.83
CA HIS A 623 7.10 -5.19 4.80
C HIS A 623 7.39 -4.51 3.46
#